data_AF-A0A534L576-F1
#
_entry.id   AF-A0A534L576-F1
#
_cell.length_a   1.000
_cell.length_b   1.000
_cell.length_c   1.000
_cell.angle_alpha   90.00
_cell.angle_beta   90.00
_cell.angle_gamma   90.00
#
_symmetry.space_group_name_H-M   'P 1'
#
loop_
_entity.id
_entity.type
_entity.pdbx_description
1 polymer ?
#
loop_
_entity_poly.entity_id
_entity_poly.type
_entity_poly.pdbx_seq_one_letter_code
_entity_poly.pdbx_strand_id
1 'polypeptide(L)'
;MATSLTCPRCGTSNKLGTMFCTNCGSPLSAGAPPSSGAPPMYPAPGAYGGAMPGLPSAWDAERRKQIDRTKTGLLLLLIGGLISWIPIVGILGGLLSLIGAILVILGRKAFGSTHARNVVIAIVLFFVGIIIIVIAAVLFAAAVITANAQTPAALAAVFASAFNTLLIGAIIGAAVGGIASVLFTYALQKQSGKMLLWAGYVANLAISIAIFAIIAPLVSNAVSQATSGGTYNPAPISALQAQASGLGYLSVIPALLFAAATYLAWSRVSHGEIPPPTTPPGMPMSTMPPPSGPSPPR
;
A
#
# COMPACT_ATOMS: atom_id res chain seq x y z
N MET A 1 -55.19 -25.48 -53.46
CA MET A 1 -54.68 -24.28 -52.76
C MET A 1 -53.61 -24.78 -51.80
N ALA A 2 -52.33 -24.51 -52.06
CA ALA A 2 -51.25 -24.98 -51.18
C ALA A 2 -51.33 -24.23 -49.83
N THR A 3 -51.42 -24.96 -48.72
CA THR A 3 -51.64 -24.41 -47.36
C THR A 3 -50.36 -24.36 -46.50
N SER A 4 -49.20 -24.69 -47.06
CA SER A 4 -47.91 -24.72 -46.36
C SER A 4 -46.76 -24.19 -47.21
N LEU A 5 -45.73 -23.67 -46.54
CA LEU A 5 -44.48 -23.14 -47.06
C LEU A 5 -43.33 -23.93 -46.42
N THR A 6 -42.40 -24.42 -47.24
CA THR A 6 -41.22 -25.13 -46.74
C THR A 6 -40.10 -24.15 -46.38
N CYS A 7 -39.48 -24.35 -45.21
CA CYS A 7 -38.35 -23.55 -44.77
C CYS A 7 -37.13 -23.80 -45.66
N PRO A 8 -36.53 -22.76 -46.27
CA PRO A 8 -35.36 -22.93 -47.13
C PRO A 8 -34.08 -23.32 -46.36
N ARG A 9 -34.07 -23.15 -45.03
CA ARG A 9 -32.89 -23.41 -44.20
C ARG A 9 -32.82 -24.83 -43.64
N CYS A 10 -33.96 -25.41 -43.25
CA CYS A 10 -33.99 -26.74 -42.63
C CYS A 10 -35.02 -27.71 -43.25
N GLY A 11 -35.77 -27.29 -44.27
CA GLY A 11 -36.72 -28.15 -44.98
C GLY A 11 -38.03 -28.44 -44.25
N THR A 12 -38.25 -27.89 -43.05
CA THR A 12 -39.51 -28.08 -42.31
C THR A 12 -40.68 -27.39 -43.00
N SER A 13 -41.83 -28.06 -43.10
CA SER A 13 -43.06 -27.47 -43.63
C SER A 13 -43.76 -26.62 -42.56
N ASN A 14 -43.99 -25.35 -42.86
CA ASN A 14 -44.60 -24.38 -41.96
C ASN A 14 -45.93 -23.88 -42.54
N LYS A 15 -46.83 -23.41 -41.68
CA LYS A 15 -48.13 -22.85 -42.11
C LYS A 15 -47.91 -21.50 -42.81
N LEU A 16 -48.64 -21.25 -43.89
CA LEU A 16 -48.61 -19.94 -44.56
C LEU A 16 -49.01 -18.81 -43.60
N GLY A 17 -48.25 -17.71 -43.62
CA GLY A 17 -48.41 -16.57 -42.70
C GLY A 17 -47.52 -16.62 -41.45
N THR A 18 -46.75 -17.69 -41.24
CA THR A 18 -45.75 -17.73 -40.16
C THR A 18 -44.50 -16.95 -40.55
N MET A 19 -44.06 -16.04 -39.66
CA MET A 19 -42.92 -15.15 -39.91
C MET A 19 -41.56 -15.87 -39.74
N PHE A 20 -41.51 -16.90 -38.89
CA PHE A 20 -40.32 -17.68 -38.56
C PHE A 20 -40.60 -19.18 -38.58
N CYS A 21 -39.59 -19.99 -38.87
CA CYS A 21 -39.71 -21.43 -38.87
C CYS A 21 -39.89 -21.99 -37.46
N THR A 22 -40.89 -22.85 -37.27
CA THR A 22 -41.20 -23.46 -35.97
C THR A 22 -40.12 -24.44 -35.48
N ASN A 23 -39.27 -24.95 -36.37
CA ASN A 23 -38.21 -25.88 -36.01
C ASN A 23 -36.87 -25.18 -35.75
N CYS A 24 -36.40 -24.32 -36.67
CA CYS A 24 -35.06 -23.72 -36.59
C CYS A 24 -35.04 -22.21 -36.34
N GLY A 25 -36.21 -21.54 -36.28
CA GLY A 25 -36.33 -20.11 -36.01
C GLY A 25 -35.94 -19.17 -37.15
N SER A 26 -35.55 -19.66 -38.33
CA SER A 26 -35.17 -18.79 -39.45
C SER A 26 -36.38 -18.06 -40.05
N PRO A 27 -36.25 -16.78 -40.47
CA PRO A 27 -37.35 -16.04 -41.08
C PRO A 27 -37.78 -16.69 -42.40
N LEU A 28 -39.10 -16.74 -42.64
CA LEU A 28 -39.71 -17.46 -43.76
C LEU A 28 -40.23 -16.54 -44.88
N SER A 29 -40.13 -15.22 -44.71
CA SER A 29 -40.61 -14.26 -45.71
C SER A 29 -39.45 -13.60 -46.46
N ALA A 30 -39.37 -13.87 -47.76
CA ALA A 30 -38.55 -13.10 -48.70
C ALA A 30 -39.28 -11.78 -49.01
N GLY A 31 -39.12 -10.80 -48.12
CA GLY A 31 -39.77 -9.49 -48.27
C GLY A 31 -39.66 -8.56 -47.07
N ALA A 32 -38.75 -8.81 -46.13
CA ALA A 32 -38.38 -7.79 -45.15
C ALA A 32 -37.46 -6.77 -45.85
N PRO A 33 -37.76 -5.45 -45.82
CA PRO A 33 -36.79 -4.45 -46.23
C PRO A 33 -35.51 -4.64 -45.40
N PRO A 34 -34.32 -4.30 -45.95
CA PRO A 34 -33.09 -4.34 -45.16
C PRO A 34 -33.35 -3.56 -43.89
N SER A 35 -33.04 -4.16 -42.74
CA SER A 35 -33.29 -3.60 -41.42
C SER A 35 -32.58 -2.24 -41.27
N SER A 36 -33.24 -1.18 -41.73
CA SER A 36 -32.93 0.20 -41.41
C SER A 36 -33.56 0.49 -40.06
N GLY A 37 -32.72 0.57 -39.03
CA GLY A 37 -33.12 1.09 -37.72
C GLY A 37 -33.08 0.07 -36.59
N ALA A 38 -31.90 -0.50 -36.31
CA ALA A 38 -31.52 -0.46 -34.90
C ALA A 38 -31.38 1.04 -34.54
N PRO A 39 -31.92 1.54 -33.40
CA PRO A 39 -31.44 2.83 -32.89
C PRO A 39 -29.91 2.72 -32.84
N PRO A 40 -29.13 3.77 -33.18
CA PRO A 40 -27.69 3.70 -33.06
C PRO A 40 -27.40 3.24 -31.64
N MET A 41 -26.97 1.99 -31.52
CA MET A 41 -26.30 1.50 -30.34
C MET A 41 -25.11 2.44 -30.28
N TYR A 42 -25.17 3.44 -29.40
CA TYR A 42 -24.01 4.26 -29.12
C TYR A 42 -22.87 3.25 -28.93
N PRO A 43 -21.84 3.25 -29.79
CA PRO A 43 -20.74 2.33 -29.60
C PRO A 43 -20.23 2.61 -28.19
N ALA A 44 -20.21 1.56 -27.36
CA ALA A 44 -19.54 1.65 -26.08
C ALA A 44 -18.17 2.28 -26.34
N PRO A 45 -17.80 3.37 -25.64
CA PRO A 45 -16.57 4.09 -25.93
C PRO A 45 -15.39 3.16 -25.66
N GLY A 46 -14.89 2.51 -26.72
CA GLY A 46 -13.86 1.48 -26.59
C GLY A 46 -13.60 0.61 -27.83
N ALA A 47 -14.50 0.55 -28.82
CA ALA A 47 -14.34 -0.41 -29.92
C ALA A 47 -13.54 0.08 -31.15
N TYR A 48 -13.28 1.38 -31.30
CA TYR A 48 -12.42 1.91 -32.37
C TYR A 48 -11.36 2.85 -31.80
N GLY A 49 -10.16 2.30 -31.60
CA GLY A 49 -8.93 3.03 -31.27
C GLY A 49 -8.41 3.86 -32.45
N GLY A 50 -9.24 4.74 -33.00
CA GLY A 50 -8.79 5.84 -33.85
C GLY A 50 -8.55 7.05 -32.96
N ALA A 51 -7.29 7.28 -32.59
CA ALA A 51 -6.90 8.51 -31.91
C ALA A 51 -7.25 9.70 -32.80
N MET A 52 -8.22 10.51 -32.39
CA MET A 52 -8.36 11.86 -32.92
C MET A 52 -7.07 12.61 -32.58
N PRO A 53 -6.31 13.13 -33.57
CA PRO A 53 -5.04 13.79 -33.33
C PRO A 53 -5.23 14.98 -32.37
N GLY A 54 -4.68 14.88 -31.16
CA GLY A 54 -4.65 15.97 -30.19
C GLY A 54 -5.60 15.85 -28.98
N LEU A 55 -6.55 14.91 -28.94
CA LEU A 55 -7.33 14.66 -27.72
C LEU A 55 -6.69 13.56 -26.85
N PRO A 56 -6.50 13.79 -25.54
CA PRO A 56 -6.07 12.74 -24.62
C PRO A 56 -7.07 11.60 -24.68
N SER A 57 -6.56 10.41 -24.93
CA SER A 57 -7.34 9.19 -24.87
C SER A 57 -7.88 8.94 -23.44
N ALA A 58 -8.92 8.12 -23.29
CA ALA A 58 -9.42 7.73 -21.98
C ALA A 58 -8.34 7.03 -21.12
N TRP A 59 -7.39 6.32 -21.75
CA TRP A 59 -6.28 5.66 -21.07
C TRP A 59 -5.22 6.66 -20.58
N ASP A 60 -4.92 7.71 -21.36
CA ASP A 60 -4.03 8.79 -20.96
C ASP A 60 -4.60 9.54 -19.75
N ALA A 61 -5.90 9.84 -19.78
CA ALA A 61 -6.60 10.52 -18.69
C ALA A 61 -6.54 9.72 -17.38
N GLU A 62 -6.80 8.40 -17.43
CA GLU A 62 -6.73 7.53 -16.26
C GLU A 62 -5.29 7.39 -15.74
N ARG A 63 -4.30 7.29 -16.65
CA ARG A 63 -2.89 7.26 -16.26
C ARG A 63 -2.46 8.57 -15.58
N ARG A 64 -2.85 9.73 -16.12
CA ARG A 64 -2.60 11.05 -15.50
C ARG A 64 -3.20 11.14 -14.10
N LYS A 65 -4.45 10.71 -13.94
CA LYS A 65 -5.14 10.66 -12.65
C LYS A 65 -4.41 9.79 -11.62
N GLN A 66 -3.89 8.64 -12.02
CA GLN A 66 -3.10 7.76 -11.14
C GLN A 66 -1.76 8.38 -10.74
N ILE A 67 -1.10 9.09 -11.66
CA ILE A 67 0.12 9.84 -11.40
C ILE A 67 -0.15 10.97 -10.39
N ASP A 68 -1.20 11.76 -10.62
CA ASP A 68 -1.57 12.88 -9.74
C ASP A 68 -1.94 12.39 -8.34
N ARG A 69 -2.68 11.27 -8.22
CA ARG A 69 -2.94 10.62 -6.93
C ARG A 69 -1.65 10.23 -6.23
N THR A 70 -0.69 9.63 -6.94
CA THR A 70 0.61 9.24 -6.34
C THR A 70 1.42 10.46 -5.91
N LYS A 71 1.45 11.52 -6.73
CA LYS A 71 2.12 12.78 -6.41
C LYS A 71 1.53 13.42 -5.15
N THR A 72 0.21 13.56 -5.09
CA THR A 72 -0.47 14.10 -3.89
C THR A 72 -0.26 13.17 -2.69
N GLY A 73 -0.31 11.86 -2.90
CA GLY A 73 -0.09 10.88 -1.85
C GLY A 73 1.30 10.96 -1.23
N LEU A 74 2.35 11.08 -2.05
CA LEU A 74 3.73 11.28 -1.58
C LEU A 74 3.91 12.61 -0.83
N LEU A 75 3.22 13.67 -1.26
CA LEU A 75 3.25 14.96 -0.56
C LEU A 75 2.60 14.85 0.83
N LEU A 76 1.45 14.18 0.92
CA LEU A 76 0.77 13.95 2.20
C LEU A 76 1.56 13.04 3.13
N LEU A 77 2.26 12.03 2.61
CA LEU A 77 3.18 11.19 3.39
C LEU A 77 4.37 11.99 3.92
N LEU A 78 4.93 12.87 3.10
CA LEU A 78 6.04 13.75 3.50
C LEU A 78 5.61 14.69 4.63
N ILE A 79 4.50 15.42 4.44
CA ILE A 79 3.98 16.37 5.43
C ILE A 79 3.51 15.62 6.69
N GLY A 80 2.77 14.53 6.52
CA GLY A 80 2.28 13.70 7.61
C GLY A 80 3.41 13.14 8.47
N GLY A 81 4.47 12.62 7.83
CA GLY A 81 5.68 12.15 8.52
C GLY A 81 6.37 13.26 9.31
N LEU A 82 6.55 14.45 8.71
CA LEU A 82 7.19 15.60 9.35
C LEU A 82 6.38 16.20 10.50
N ILE A 83 5.06 16.00 10.53
CA ILE A 83 4.18 16.51 11.60
C ILE A 83 3.95 15.43 12.68
N SER A 84 4.09 14.15 12.34
CA SER A 84 3.75 13.02 13.22
C SER A 84 4.46 13.01 14.58
N TRP A 85 5.67 13.56 14.66
CA TRP A 85 6.49 13.58 15.88
C TRP A 85 6.12 14.71 16.85
N ILE A 86 5.31 15.68 16.44
CA ILE A 86 4.90 16.81 17.29
C ILE A 86 3.73 16.35 18.18
N PRO A 87 3.86 16.40 19.52
CA PRO A 87 2.75 16.10 20.43
C PRO A 87 1.52 16.95 20.10
N ILE A 88 0.31 16.42 20.28
CA ILE A 88 -0.99 17.04 19.90
C ILE A 88 -1.25 17.04 18.38
N VAL A 89 -0.28 17.45 17.54
CA VAL A 89 -0.45 17.52 16.08
C VAL A 89 -0.24 16.15 15.41
N GLY A 90 0.38 15.20 16.10
CA GLY A 90 0.67 13.85 15.59
C GLY A 90 -0.54 13.07 15.09
N ILE A 91 -1.73 13.29 15.67
CA ILE A 91 -2.99 12.67 15.19
C ILE A 91 -3.30 13.13 13.76
N LEU A 92 -3.15 14.43 13.49
CA LEU A 92 -3.32 14.98 12.15
C LEU A 92 -2.24 14.44 11.21
N GLY A 93 -1.00 14.34 11.66
CA GLY A 93 0.09 13.72 10.90
C GLY A 93 -0.20 12.27 10.51
N GLY A 94 -0.75 11.48 11.45
CA GLY A 94 -1.18 10.10 11.21
C GLY A 94 -2.31 10.00 10.20
N LEU A 95 -3.32 10.87 10.29
CA LEU A 95 -4.42 10.95 9.33
C LEU A 95 -3.91 11.31 7.92
N LEU A 96 -3.04 12.32 7.81
CA LEU A 96 -2.43 12.71 6.54
C LEU A 96 -1.61 11.56 5.93
N SER A 97 -0.85 10.84 6.76
CA SER A 97 -0.05 9.70 6.32
C SER A 97 -0.94 8.56 5.81
N LEU A 98 -2.08 8.30 6.47
CA LEU A 98 -3.05 7.30 6.03
C LEU A 98 -3.67 7.68 4.69
N ILE A 99 -4.16 8.91 4.55
CA ILE A 99 -4.73 9.41 3.29
C ILE A 99 -3.66 9.34 2.18
N GLY A 100 -2.45 9.78 2.47
CA GLY A 100 -1.33 9.74 1.55
C GLY A 100 -0.99 8.33 1.07
N ALA A 101 -0.93 7.37 1.99
CA ALA A 101 -0.71 5.95 1.67
C ALA A 101 -1.80 5.40 0.75
N ILE A 102 -3.08 5.68 1.05
CA ILE A 102 -4.22 5.25 0.23
C ILE A 102 -4.09 5.79 -1.20
N LEU A 103 -3.76 7.08 -1.37
CA LEU A 103 -3.61 7.68 -2.70
C LEU A 103 -2.49 7.04 -3.52
N VAL A 104 -1.34 6.73 -2.90
CA VAL A 104 -0.24 6.00 -3.57
C VAL A 104 -0.68 4.58 -3.95
N ILE A 105 -1.41 3.88 -3.08
CA ILE A 105 -1.94 2.54 -3.35
C ILE A 105 -2.91 2.54 -4.55
N LEU A 106 -3.75 3.58 -4.67
CA LEU A 106 -4.66 3.75 -5.80
C LEU A 106 -3.92 4.11 -7.10
N GLY A 107 -2.80 4.83 -7.01
CA GLY A 107 -1.98 5.24 -8.15
C GLY A 107 -0.98 4.20 -8.65
N ARG A 108 -0.81 3.08 -7.93
CA ARG A 108 0.26 2.09 -8.16
C ARG A 108 0.38 1.54 -9.59
N LYS A 109 -0.72 1.48 -10.36
CA LYS A 109 -0.75 0.89 -11.70
C LYS A 109 0.05 1.71 -12.72
N ALA A 110 0.13 3.03 -12.55
CA ALA A 110 0.83 3.92 -13.50
C ALA A 110 2.36 3.75 -13.53
N PHE A 111 2.94 3.15 -12.49
CA PHE A 111 4.39 3.01 -12.30
C PHE A 111 4.92 1.59 -12.57
N GLY A 112 4.10 0.74 -13.19
CA GLY A 112 4.48 -0.61 -13.62
C GLY A 112 4.26 -1.72 -12.57
N SER A 113 4.43 -2.96 -13.01
CA SER A 113 4.14 -4.17 -12.22
C SER A 113 5.08 -4.33 -11.01
N THR A 114 6.34 -3.90 -11.12
CA THR A 114 7.31 -3.95 -10.02
C THR A 114 6.87 -3.07 -8.86
N HIS A 115 6.44 -1.83 -9.12
CA HIS A 115 5.94 -0.95 -8.07
C HIS A 115 4.65 -1.51 -7.44
N ALA A 116 3.70 -1.96 -8.27
CA ALA A 116 2.45 -2.55 -7.78
C ALA A 116 2.69 -3.78 -6.88
N ARG A 117 3.64 -4.66 -7.25
CA ARG A 117 4.02 -5.83 -6.43
C ARG A 117 4.66 -5.42 -5.11
N ASN A 118 5.59 -4.47 -5.14
CA ASN A 118 6.23 -3.97 -3.91
C ASN A 118 5.20 -3.35 -2.95
N VAL A 119 4.22 -2.59 -3.46
CA VAL A 119 3.13 -2.03 -2.65
C VAL A 119 2.29 -3.12 -2.00
N VAL A 120 1.96 -4.21 -2.71
CA VAL A 120 1.20 -5.33 -2.13
C VAL A 120 2.01 -6.03 -1.02
N ILE A 121 3.30 -6.30 -1.25
CA ILE A 121 4.17 -6.90 -0.23
C ILE A 121 4.29 -5.97 0.98
N ALA A 122 4.44 -4.66 0.77
CA ALA A 122 4.49 -3.67 1.84
C ALA A 122 3.20 -3.68 2.68
N ILE A 123 2.02 -3.76 2.05
CA ILE A 123 0.74 -3.85 2.77
C ILE A 123 0.69 -5.10 3.65
N VAL A 124 1.08 -6.27 3.11
CA VAL A 124 1.11 -7.53 3.88
C VAL A 124 2.06 -7.42 5.07
N LEU A 125 3.29 -6.95 4.84
CA LEU A 125 4.28 -6.78 5.91
C LEU A 125 3.82 -5.77 6.97
N PHE A 126 3.14 -4.70 6.58
CA PHE A 126 2.59 -3.72 7.52
C PHE A 126 1.58 -4.38 8.48
N PHE A 127 0.65 -5.19 7.96
CA PHE A 127 -0.30 -5.91 8.81
C PHE A 127 0.39 -6.98 9.68
N VAL A 128 1.38 -7.69 9.15
CA VAL A 128 2.18 -8.64 9.95
C VAL A 128 2.88 -7.92 11.10
N GLY A 129 3.47 -6.74 10.85
CA GLY A 129 4.07 -5.91 11.89
C GLY A 129 3.07 -5.48 12.96
N ILE A 130 1.86 -5.05 12.57
CA ILE A 130 0.78 -4.71 13.51
C ILE A 130 0.41 -5.92 14.37
N ILE A 131 0.23 -7.09 13.75
CA ILE A 131 -0.14 -8.32 14.47
C ILE A 131 0.93 -8.67 15.52
N ILE A 132 2.22 -8.56 15.18
CA ILE A 132 3.32 -8.82 16.12
C ILE A 132 3.25 -7.86 17.33
N ILE A 133 3.02 -6.57 17.08
CA ILE A 133 2.90 -5.56 18.14
C ILE A 133 1.68 -5.83 19.03
N VAL A 134 0.53 -6.16 18.42
CA VAL A 134 -0.70 -6.50 19.16
C VAL A 134 -0.50 -7.74 20.01
N ILE A 135 0.13 -8.79 19.48
CA ILE A 135 0.45 -10.00 20.25
C ILE A 135 1.36 -9.65 21.43
N ALA A 136 2.42 -8.88 21.22
CA ALA A 136 3.32 -8.47 22.29
C ALA A 136 2.59 -7.64 23.38
N ALA A 137 1.69 -6.75 22.99
CA ALA A 137 0.86 -5.97 23.90
C ALA A 137 -0.12 -6.83 24.71
N VAL A 138 -0.75 -7.83 24.06
CA VAL A 138 -1.64 -8.78 24.74
C VAL A 138 -0.86 -9.64 25.72
N LEU A 139 0.31 -10.15 25.34
CA LEU A 139 1.18 -10.92 26.23
C LEU A 139 1.65 -10.10 27.43
N PHE A 140 2.02 -8.83 27.21
CA PHE A 140 2.34 -7.90 28.28
C PHE A 140 1.15 -7.69 29.24
N ALA A 141 -0.03 -7.38 28.70
CA ALA A 141 -1.24 -7.16 29.50
C ALA A 141 -1.60 -8.42 30.30
N ALA A 142 -1.52 -9.60 29.69
CA ALA A 142 -1.76 -10.87 30.36
C ALA A 142 -0.74 -11.12 31.49
N ALA A 143 0.54 -10.85 31.26
CA ALA A 143 1.59 -10.99 32.27
C ALA A 143 1.39 -10.04 33.47
N VAL A 144 0.92 -8.82 33.22
CA VAL A 144 0.59 -7.85 34.28
C VAL A 144 -0.65 -8.26 35.07
N ILE A 145 -1.72 -8.70 34.39
CA ILE A 145 -2.99 -9.09 35.05
C ILE A 145 -2.81 -10.36 35.89
N THR A 146 -2.00 -11.32 35.42
CA THR A 146 -1.76 -12.60 36.09
C THR A 146 -0.61 -12.55 37.11
N ALA A 147 -0.02 -11.36 37.34
CA ALA A 147 1.09 -11.17 38.26
C ALA A 147 0.66 -11.41 39.72
N ASN A 148 0.76 -12.65 40.16
CA ASN A 148 0.54 -13.04 41.55
C ASN A 148 1.86 -12.91 42.34
N ALA A 149 2.30 -11.68 42.58
CA ALA A 149 3.51 -11.43 43.33
C ALA A 149 3.22 -11.23 44.81
N GLN A 150 3.67 -12.17 45.64
CA GLN A 150 3.55 -12.06 47.10
C GLN A 150 4.54 -11.07 47.72
N THR A 151 5.58 -10.69 46.97
CA THR A 151 6.59 -9.72 47.40
C THR A 151 6.76 -8.61 46.36
N PRO A 152 7.11 -7.38 46.80
CA PRO A 152 7.47 -6.29 45.90
C PRO A 152 8.54 -6.66 44.88
N ALA A 153 9.52 -7.48 45.30
CA ALA A 153 10.59 -7.96 44.42
C ALA A 153 10.09 -8.92 43.33
N ALA A 154 9.17 -9.83 43.66
CA ALA A 154 8.56 -10.71 42.66
C ALA A 154 7.73 -9.91 41.65
N LEU A 155 7.05 -8.86 42.10
CA LEU A 155 6.26 -7.98 41.23
C LEU A 155 7.18 -7.26 40.23
N ALA A 156 8.29 -6.69 40.72
CA ALA A 156 9.27 -6.02 39.89
C ALA A 156 9.87 -6.94 38.80
N ALA A 157 10.15 -8.21 39.15
CA ALA A 157 10.66 -9.20 38.20
C ALA A 157 9.64 -9.54 37.10
N VAL A 158 8.36 -9.72 37.45
CA VAL A 158 7.29 -9.98 36.47
C VAL A 158 7.12 -8.80 35.52
N PHE A 159 7.08 -7.58 36.04
CA PHE A 159 7.00 -6.37 35.22
C PHE A 159 8.20 -6.22 34.28
N ALA A 160 9.43 -6.41 34.78
CA ALA A 160 10.63 -6.31 33.95
C ALA A 160 10.62 -7.35 32.81
N SER A 161 10.24 -8.59 33.10
CA SER A 161 10.11 -9.66 32.10
C SER A 161 9.03 -9.36 31.05
N ALA A 162 7.84 -8.95 31.51
CA ALA A 162 6.74 -8.56 30.64
C ALA A 162 7.14 -7.39 29.73
N PHE A 163 7.78 -6.37 30.30
CA PHE A 163 8.24 -5.20 29.56
C PHE A 163 9.31 -5.55 28.52
N ASN A 164 10.25 -6.44 28.87
CA ASN A 164 11.23 -6.95 27.90
C ASN A 164 10.54 -7.68 26.73
N THR A 165 9.51 -8.48 27.01
CA THR A 165 8.71 -9.15 25.97
C THR A 165 8.03 -8.13 25.05
N LEU A 166 7.44 -7.09 25.63
CA LEU A 166 6.81 -6.00 24.89
C LEU A 166 7.81 -5.28 23.98
N LEU A 167 8.99 -4.94 24.50
CA LEU A 167 10.02 -4.24 23.75
C LEU A 167 10.63 -5.10 22.63
N ILE A 168 10.86 -6.39 22.87
CA ILE A 168 11.32 -7.31 21.81
C ILE A 168 10.27 -7.37 20.70
N GLY A 169 8.99 -7.51 21.06
CA GLY A 169 7.89 -7.46 20.09
C GLY A 169 7.84 -6.15 19.32
N ALA A 170 8.09 -5.01 19.98
CA ALA A 170 8.16 -3.70 19.35
C ALA A 170 9.33 -3.59 18.35
N ILE A 171 10.52 -4.13 18.68
CA ILE A 171 11.68 -4.15 17.77
C ILE A 171 11.39 -5.02 16.55
N ILE A 172 10.84 -6.22 16.74
CA ILE A 172 10.47 -7.12 15.64
C ILE A 172 9.40 -6.45 14.77
N GLY A 173 8.37 -5.87 15.39
CA GLY A 173 7.32 -5.12 14.69
C GLY A 173 7.88 -3.94 13.88
N ALA A 174 8.82 -3.17 14.47
CA ALA A 174 9.50 -2.07 13.79
C ALA A 174 10.41 -2.57 12.66
N ALA A 175 11.08 -3.71 12.81
CA ALA A 175 11.90 -4.31 11.77
C ALA A 175 11.05 -4.72 10.57
N VAL A 176 9.91 -5.39 10.79
CA VAL A 176 8.99 -5.83 9.73
C VAL A 176 8.28 -4.62 9.10
N GLY A 177 7.76 -3.70 9.91
CA GLY A 177 7.11 -2.48 9.46
C GLY A 177 8.05 -1.52 8.72
N GLY A 178 9.33 -1.47 9.11
CA GLY A 178 10.35 -0.70 8.41
C GLY A 178 10.71 -1.28 7.04
N ILE A 179 10.71 -2.61 6.87
CA ILE A 179 10.86 -3.22 5.53
C ILE A 179 9.65 -2.85 4.66
N ALA A 180 8.45 -2.83 5.24
CA ALA A 180 7.25 -2.39 4.53
C ALA A 180 7.39 -0.94 4.02
N SER A 181 7.85 -0.01 4.86
CA SER A 181 8.03 1.40 4.46
C SER A 181 9.10 1.58 3.38
N VAL A 182 10.19 0.80 3.43
CA VAL A 182 11.21 0.78 2.37
C VAL A 182 10.60 0.32 1.04
N LEU A 183 9.96 -0.86 1.03
CA LEU A 183 9.38 -1.42 -0.20
C LEU A 183 8.31 -0.53 -0.83
N PHE A 184 7.54 0.19 0.00
CA PHE A 184 6.44 1.05 -0.42
C PHE A 184 6.88 2.12 -1.44
N THR A 185 8.02 2.77 -1.21
CA THR A 185 8.55 3.82 -2.10
C THR A 185 9.74 3.38 -2.95
N TYR A 186 10.29 2.18 -2.71
CA TYR A 186 11.52 1.68 -3.34
C TYR A 186 11.54 1.79 -4.87
N ALA A 187 10.45 1.38 -5.53
CA ALA A 187 10.38 1.35 -6.99
C ALA A 187 10.27 2.76 -7.62
N LEU A 188 9.84 3.76 -6.84
CA LEU A 188 9.71 5.15 -7.28
C LEU A 188 11.06 5.89 -7.24
N GLN A 189 12.07 5.34 -6.56
CA GLN A 189 13.31 6.05 -6.27
C GLN A 189 14.48 5.70 -7.22
N LYS A 190 15.39 6.66 -7.37
CA LYS A 190 16.73 6.47 -7.97
C LYS A 190 17.68 5.82 -6.94
N GLN A 191 18.91 5.51 -7.36
CA GLN A 191 19.92 4.88 -6.49
C GLN A 191 20.20 5.67 -5.21
N SER A 192 20.28 7.00 -5.29
CA SER A 192 20.47 7.87 -4.12
C SER A 192 19.31 7.78 -3.11
N GLY A 193 18.07 7.80 -3.60
CA GLY A 193 16.88 7.62 -2.75
C GLY A 193 16.85 6.24 -2.08
N LYS A 194 17.21 5.18 -2.82
CA LYS A 194 17.27 3.82 -2.27
C LYS A 194 18.30 3.70 -1.14
N MET A 195 19.47 4.34 -1.29
CA MET A 195 20.47 4.38 -0.22
C MET A 195 19.92 5.12 1.02
N LEU A 196 19.22 6.24 0.83
CA LEU A 196 18.56 6.98 1.92
C LEU A 196 17.49 6.15 2.64
N LEU A 197 16.67 5.38 1.91
CA LEU A 197 15.69 4.49 2.52
C LEU A 197 16.33 3.43 3.42
N TRP A 198 17.36 2.75 2.91
CA TRP A 198 18.05 1.73 3.69
C TRP A 198 18.84 2.33 4.87
N ALA A 199 19.47 3.50 4.68
CA ALA A 199 20.11 4.23 5.76
C ALA A 199 19.10 4.63 6.84
N GLY A 200 17.92 5.14 6.45
CA GLY A 200 16.83 5.48 7.37
C GLY A 200 16.31 4.26 8.13
N TYR A 201 16.13 3.14 7.44
CA TYR A 201 15.72 1.87 8.05
C TYR A 201 16.75 1.35 9.07
N VAL A 202 18.02 1.29 8.69
CA VAL A 202 19.11 0.83 9.56
C VAL A 202 19.27 1.77 10.76
N ALA A 203 19.22 3.08 10.55
CA ALA A 203 19.27 4.06 11.63
C ALA A 203 18.08 3.88 12.59
N ASN A 204 16.87 3.68 12.08
CA ASN A 204 15.68 3.45 12.90
C ASN A 204 15.83 2.19 13.76
N LEU A 205 16.31 1.10 13.17
CA LEU A 205 16.50 -0.16 13.89
C LEU A 205 17.63 -0.05 14.92
N ALA A 206 18.76 0.54 14.55
CA ALA A 206 19.91 0.72 15.44
C ALA A 206 19.56 1.61 16.64
N ILE A 207 18.86 2.73 16.42
CA ILE A 207 18.39 3.61 17.49
C ILE A 207 17.39 2.87 18.38
N SER A 208 16.45 2.12 17.79
CA SER A 208 15.49 1.33 18.56
C SER A 208 16.16 0.29 19.47
N ILE A 209 17.19 -0.41 18.96
CA ILE A 209 17.99 -1.38 19.72
C ILE A 209 18.82 -0.68 20.81
N ALA A 210 19.43 0.47 20.49
CA ALA A 210 20.21 1.24 21.46
C ALA A 210 19.33 1.76 22.61
N ILE A 211 18.16 2.31 22.28
CA ILE A 211 17.16 2.76 23.27
C ILE A 211 16.74 1.59 24.14
N PHE A 212 16.47 0.42 23.56
CA PHE A 212 16.14 -0.80 24.31
C PHE A 212 17.25 -1.19 25.30
N ALA A 213 18.50 -1.26 24.84
CA ALA A 213 19.64 -1.64 25.67
C ALA A 213 19.85 -0.68 26.86
N ILE A 214 19.52 0.60 26.69
CA ILE A 214 19.61 1.61 27.74
C ILE A 214 18.40 1.57 28.68
N ILE A 215 17.18 1.48 28.16
CA ILE A 215 15.95 1.60 28.96
C ILE A 215 15.64 0.31 29.74
N ALA A 216 15.89 -0.87 29.17
CA ALA A 216 15.59 -2.15 29.82
C ALA A 216 16.14 -2.27 31.26
N PRO A 217 17.44 -1.99 31.54
CA PRO A 217 17.95 -2.03 32.92
C PRO A 217 17.38 -0.90 33.80
N LEU A 218 17.13 0.29 33.24
CA LEU A 218 16.59 1.42 34.00
C LEU A 218 15.16 1.17 34.50
N VAL A 219 14.35 0.45 33.72
CA VAL A 219 12.98 0.06 34.11
C VAL A 219 13.01 -0.87 35.32
N SER A 220 13.86 -1.90 35.29
CA SER A 220 14.01 -2.84 36.41
C SER A 220 14.39 -2.10 37.71
N ASN A 221 15.34 -1.16 37.62
CA ASN A 221 15.76 -0.34 38.75
C ASN A 221 14.64 0.58 39.26
N ALA A 222 13.94 1.26 38.36
CA ALA A 222 12.85 2.19 38.71
C ALA A 222 11.68 1.47 39.39
N VAL A 223 11.28 0.29 38.89
CA VAL A 223 10.20 -0.52 39.49
C VAL A 223 10.60 -1.05 40.86
N SER A 224 11.87 -1.46 41.03
CA SER A 224 12.38 -1.91 42.33
C SER A 224 12.35 -0.79 43.37
N GLN A 225 12.76 0.44 43.00
CA GLN A 225 12.72 1.61 43.89
C GLN A 225 11.30 2.10 44.19
N ALA A 226 10.39 2.00 43.21
CA ALA A 226 9.00 2.41 43.39
C ALA A 226 8.23 1.52 44.37
N THR A 227 8.73 0.30 44.63
CA THR A 227 8.04 -0.73 45.42
C THR A 227 8.76 -1.13 46.71
N SER A 228 9.99 -0.65 46.95
CA SER A 228 10.81 -1.03 48.10
C SER A 228 10.36 -0.44 49.45
N GLY A 229 9.55 0.63 49.45
CA GLY A 229 9.18 1.38 50.66
C GLY A 229 7.92 0.93 51.39
N GLY A 230 7.29 -0.18 50.99
CA GLY A 230 6.00 -0.63 51.53
C GLY A 230 4.79 0.20 51.05
N THR A 231 5.02 1.43 50.61
CA THR A 231 4.08 2.27 49.84
C THR A 231 4.59 2.51 48.43
N TYR A 232 3.67 2.71 47.49
CA TYR A 232 4.02 3.01 46.10
C TYR A 232 4.57 4.43 45.97
N ASN A 233 5.80 4.57 45.48
CA ASN A 233 6.43 5.86 45.18
C ASN A 233 6.57 6.05 43.65
N PRO A 234 5.86 7.02 43.03
CA PRO A 234 5.91 7.22 41.59
C PRO A 234 7.17 7.98 41.10
N ALA A 235 7.98 8.56 41.99
CA ALA A 235 9.11 9.43 41.60
C ALA A 235 10.18 8.75 40.70
N PRO A 236 10.58 7.48 40.93
CA PRO A 236 11.53 6.80 40.04
C PRO A 236 10.98 6.57 38.63
N ILE A 237 9.66 6.35 38.52
CA ILE A 237 8.99 6.10 37.24
C ILE A 237 8.86 7.40 36.45
N SER A 238 8.53 8.53 37.11
CA SER A 238 8.46 9.82 36.43
C SER A 238 9.83 10.31 35.96
N ALA A 239 10.89 10.05 36.73
CA ALA A 239 12.27 10.33 36.31
C ALA A 239 12.66 9.50 35.07
N LEU A 240 12.31 8.21 35.05
CA LEU A 240 12.51 7.35 33.89
C LEU A 240 11.77 7.87 32.65
N GLN A 241 10.53 8.34 32.81
CA GLN A 241 9.74 8.91 31.71
C GLN A 241 10.41 10.16 31.12
N ALA A 242 10.97 11.04 31.97
CA ALA A 242 11.70 12.22 31.50
C ALA A 242 12.95 11.83 30.69
N GLN A 243 13.70 10.82 31.15
CA GLN A 243 14.88 10.31 30.44
C GLN A 243 14.51 9.64 29.10
N ALA A 244 13.45 8.83 29.09
CA ALA A 244 12.95 8.17 27.89
C ALA A 244 12.45 9.18 26.84
N SER A 245 11.80 10.27 27.28
CA SER A 245 11.36 11.34 26.38
C SER A 245 12.55 12.04 25.70
N GLY A 246 13.65 12.25 26.44
CA GLY A 246 14.88 12.81 25.89
C GLY A 246 15.51 11.91 24.82
N LEU A 247 15.56 10.60 25.06
CA LEU A 247 16.02 9.61 24.06
C LEU A 247 15.10 9.53 22.85
N GLY A 248 13.80 9.82 23.02
CA GLY A 248 12.82 9.86 21.94
C GLY A 248 13.19 10.82 20.82
N TYR A 249 13.91 11.92 21.10
CA TYR A 249 14.35 12.86 20.07
C TYR A 249 15.37 12.26 19.09
N LEU A 250 16.06 11.17 19.45
CA LEU A 250 16.95 10.48 18.51
C LEU A 250 16.18 9.90 17.31
N SER A 251 14.88 9.63 17.46
CA SER A 251 14.02 9.16 16.38
C SER A 251 13.80 10.19 15.26
N VAL A 252 14.18 11.46 15.47
CA VAL A 252 14.16 12.50 14.43
C VAL A 252 15.10 12.15 13.27
N ILE A 253 16.24 11.51 13.55
CA ILE A 253 17.23 11.15 12.52
C ILE A 253 16.61 10.24 11.45
N PRO A 254 16.05 9.05 11.77
CA PRO A 254 15.42 8.21 10.77
C PRO A 254 14.20 8.88 10.13
N ALA A 255 13.41 9.65 10.88
CA ALA A 255 12.27 10.37 10.34
C ALA A 255 12.68 11.35 9.22
N LEU A 256 13.77 12.10 9.43
CA LEU A 256 14.32 13.01 8.41
C LEU A 256 14.87 12.25 7.20
N LEU A 257 15.50 11.09 7.39
CA LEU A 257 15.99 10.26 6.29
C LEU A 257 14.83 9.71 5.44
N PHE A 258 13.76 9.21 6.06
CA PHE A 258 12.56 8.77 5.36
C PHE A 258 11.83 9.94 4.68
N ALA A 259 11.77 11.11 5.32
CA ALA A 259 11.21 12.32 4.72
C ALA A 259 12.03 12.75 3.50
N ALA A 260 13.36 12.79 3.58
CA ALA A 260 14.22 13.10 2.45
C ALA A 260 14.03 12.10 1.30
N ALA A 261 13.96 10.80 1.59
CA ALA A 261 13.70 9.77 0.58
C ALA A 261 12.31 9.93 -0.09
N THR A 262 11.29 10.27 0.69
CA THR A 262 9.92 10.52 0.21
C THR A 262 9.87 11.80 -0.64
N TYR A 263 10.59 12.85 -0.24
CA TYR A 263 10.73 14.08 -1.01
C TYR A 263 11.42 13.84 -2.36
N LEU A 264 12.50 13.04 -2.40
CA LEU A 264 13.15 12.69 -3.65
C LEU A 264 12.21 11.91 -4.59
N ALA A 265 11.41 10.98 -4.05
CA ALA A 265 10.40 10.28 -4.82
C ALA A 265 9.32 11.25 -5.35
N TRP A 266 8.84 12.16 -4.51
CA TRP A 266 7.86 13.18 -4.90
C TRP A 266 8.39 14.11 -6.00
N SER A 267 9.61 14.64 -5.82
CA SER A 267 10.28 15.51 -6.79
C SER A 267 10.43 14.82 -8.14
N ARG A 268 10.81 13.54 -8.15
CA ARG A 268 10.90 12.78 -9.39
C ARG A 268 9.56 12.68 -10.13
N VAL A 269 8.49 12.35 -9.40
CA VAL A 269 7.14 12.24 -9.99
C VAL A 269 6.64 13.61 -10.46
N SER A 270 6.95 14.68 -9.73
CA SER A 270 6.55 16.04 -10.11
C SER A 270 7.26 16.55 -11.37
N HIS A 271 8.50 16.14 -11.60
CA HIS A 271 9.26 16.42 -12.83
C HIS A 271 8.92 15.49 -14.01
N GLY A 272 8.01 14.52 -13.82
CA GLY A 272 7.54 13.66 -14.91
C GLY A 272 8.51 12.53 -15.30
N GLU A 273 9.51 12.21 -14.48
CA GLU A 273 10.45 11.09 -14.71
C GLU A 273 9.81 9.71 -14.41
N ILE A 274 8.74 9.39 -15.13
CA ILE A 274 7.86 8.24 -14.90
C ILE A 274 8.12 7.19 -16.00
N PRO A 275 8.08 5.87 -15.71
CA PRO A 275 8.23 4.84 -16.73
C PRO A 275 7.28 5.04 -17.92
N PRO A 276 7.72 4.73 -19.16
CA PRO A 276 6.86 4.81 -20.33
C PRO A 276 5.64 3.88 -20.18
N PRO A 277 4.51 4.18 -20.84
CA PRO A 277 3.32 3.33 -20.78
C PRO A 277 3.68 1.91 -21.16
N THR A 278 3.41 0.94 -20.28
CA THR A 278 3.77 -0.47 -20.50
C THR A 278 2.92 -1.14 -21.58
N THR A 279 1.89 -0.46 -22.10
CA THR A 279 1.03 -0.91 -23.20
C THR A 279 0.42 0.30 -23.94
N PRO A 280 0.69 0.48 -25.25
CA PRO A 280 -0.17 1.27 -26.13
C PRO A 280 -1.51 0.53 -26.31
N PRO A 281 -2.65 1.21 -26.38
CA PRO A 281 -3.90 0.55 -26.77
C PRO A 281 -3.81 0.14 -28.24
N GLY A 282 -4.02 -1.15 -28.51
CA GLY A 282 -4.26 -1.67 -29.86
C GLY A 282 -3.15 -2.50 -30.50
N MET A 283 -1.97 -2.65 -29.89
CA MET A 283 -0.99 -3.62 -30.40
C MET A 283 -1.07 -4.94 -29.63
N PRO A 284 -1.51 -6.05 -30.26
CA PRO A 284 -1.34 -7.37 -29.67
C PRO A 284 0.16 -7.63 -29.43
N MET A 285 0.49 -8.32 -28.33
CA MET A 285 1.89 -8.60 -27.94
C MET A 285 2.73 -9.29 -29.03
N SER A 286 2.09 -9.84 -30.06
CA SER A 286 2.73 -10.46 -31.24
C SER A 286 3.44 -9.46 -32.17
N THR A 287 3.28 -8.14 -32.02
CA THR A 287 3.92 -7.13 -32.90
C THR A 287 5.03 -6.34 -32.21
N MET A 288 5.41 -6.68 -30.98
CA MET A 288 6.52 -6.01 -30.30
C MET A 288 7.86 -6.55 -30.82
N PRO A 289 8.79 -5.71 -31.32
CA PRO A 289 10.12 -6.20 -31.65
C PRO A 289 10.80 -6.70 -30.36
N PRO A 290 11.52 -7.84 -30.41
CA PRO A 290 12.17 -8.38 -29.23
C PRO A 290 13.14 -7.35 -28.65
N PRO A 291 13.32 -7.32 -27.31
CA PRO A 291 14.28 -6.43 -26.68
C PRO A 291 15.65 -6.64 -27.33
N SER A 292 16.20 -5.57 -27.90
CA SER A 292 17.51 -5.58 -28.53
C SER A 292 18.52 -6.15 -27.52
N GLY A 293 19.09 -7.32 -27.85
CA GLY A 293 20.15 -7.93 -27.08
C GLY A 293 21.36 -6.99 -26.95
N PRO A 294 22.29 -7.27 -26.01
CA PRO A 294 23.43 -6.41 -25.76
C PRO A 294 24.26 -6.21 -27.04
N SER A 295 24.53 -4.95 -27.37
CA SER A 295 25.39 -4.54 -28.48
C SER A 295 26.77 -5.18 -28.34
N PRO A 296 27.37 -5.74 -29.42
CA PRO A 296 28.71 -6.30 -29.34
C PRO A 296 29.74 -5.19 -29.06
N PRO A 297 30.82 -5.52 -28.34
CA PRO A 297 31.88 -4.56 -28.05
C PRO A 297 32.60 -4.15 -29.34
N ARG A 298 32.88 -2.85 -29.46
CA ARG A 298 33.82 -2.29 -30.43
C ARG A 298 35.23 -2.34 -29.87
#